data_AF-A0A6M1N9U7-F1
#
_entry.id   AF-A0A6M1N9U7-F1
#
_cell.length_a   1.000
_cell.length_b   1.000
_cell.length_c   1.000
_cell.angle_alpha   90.00
_cell.angle_beta   90.00
_cell.angle_gamma   90.00
#
_symmetry.space_group_name_H-M   'P 1'
#
loop_
_entity.id
_entity.type
_entity.pdbx_description
1 polymer ?
#
loop_
_entity_poly.entity_id
_entity_poly.type
_entity_poly.pdbx_seq_one_letter_code
_entity_poly.pdbx_strand_id
1 'polypeptide(L)'
;MINFVKVEANLETDLDQWFYVLKNLSKMNKFSVYLRKPIFEKLFRVAEYSKLTKEERKMYDVSLKRKWDNKAALDYARLEGEEKGKAKAEAEKKESAIKMLGRGFEVKLISEILGMSVEEIERLK
;
A
#
# COMPACT_ATOMS: atom_id res chain seq x y z
N MET A 1 -9.04 33.03 22.04
CA MET A 1 -9.88 31.83 21.82
C MET A 1 -11.37 32.04 22.18
N ILE A 2 -11.84 33.28 22.43
CA ILE A 2 -13.13 33.52 23.10
C ILE A 2 -14.36 33.56 22.14
N ASN A 3 -14.20 33.70 20.82
CA ASN A 3 -15.34 33.91 19.91
C ASN A 3 -15.50 32.85 18.79
N PHE A 4 -15.04 31.60 18.98
CA PHE A 4 -15.34 30.54 18.01
C PHE A 4 -16.73 29.94 18.28
N VAL A 5 -17.74 30.27 17.47
CA VAL A 5 -19.15 29.87 17.66
C VAL A 5 -19.67 28.93 16.55
N LYS A 6 -18.84 28.61 15.56
CA LYS A 6 -19.23 27.74 14.45
C LYS A 6 -19.55 26.31 14.94
N VAL A 7 -20.62 25.73 14.39
CA VAL A 7 -21.06 24.34 14.61
C VAL A 7 -20.49 23.41 13.54
N GLU A 8 -20.54 22.09 13.76
CA GLU A 8 -19.99 21.07 12.84
C GLU A 8 -20.43 21.25 11.37
N ALA A 9 -21.69 21.65 11.14
CA ALA A 9 -22.22 21.89 9.80
C ALA A 9 -21.64 23.12 9.08
N ASN A 10 -21.00 24.05 9.81
CA ASN A 10 -20.51 25.33 9.29
C ASN A 10 -18.96 25.39 9.31
N LEU A 11 -18.28 24.24 9.30
CA LEU A 11 -16.82 24.16 9.26
C LEU A 11 -16.30 24.25 7.82
N GLU A 12 -16.14 25.49 7.34
CA GLU A 12 -15.75 25.79 5.95
C GLU A 12 -14.26 25.61 5.69
N THR A 13 -13.41 25.85 6.70
CA THR A 13 -11.95 25.83 6.55
C THR A 13 -11.27 24.82 7.46
N ASP A 14 -10.05 24.40 7.10
CA ASP A 14 -9.22 23.55 7.97
C ASP A 14 -8.98 24.20 9.34
N LEU A 15 -8.79 25.53 9.37
CA LEU A 15 -8.62 26.30 10.60
C LEU A 15 -9.86 26.25 11.50
N ASP A 16 -11.06 26.33 10.92
CA ASP A 16 -12.31 26.17 11.68
C ASP A 16 -12.42 24.77 12.28
N GLN A 17 -12.01 23.74 11.54
CA GLN A 17 -11.97 22.37 12.05
C GLN A 17 -10.99 22.26 13.22
N TRP A 18 -9.81 22.87 13.12
CA TRP A 18 -8.84 22.92 14.23
C TRP A 18 -9.40 23.60 15.48
N PHE A 19 -10.02 24.77 15.35
CA PHE A 19 -10.62 25.47 16.49
C PHE A 19 -11.80 24.72 17.10
N TYR A 20 -12.64 24.11 16.25
CA TYR A 20 -13.76 23.30 16.72
C TYR A 20 -13.29 22.10 17.52
N VAL A 21 -12.25 21.41 17.04
CA VAL A 21 -11.65 20.26 17.71
C VAL A 21 -11.05 20.68 19.05
N LEU A 22 -10.22 21.73 19.07
CA LEU A 22 -9.61 22.23 20.32
C LEU A 22 -10.66 22.67 21.35
N LYS A 23 -11.75 23.31 20.91
CA LYS A 23 -12.84 23.77 21.79
C LYS A 23 -13.66 22.62 22.37
N ASN A 24 -13.92 21.57 21.59
CA ASN A 24 -14.82 20.48 21.97
C ASN A 24 -14.11 19.20 22.40
N LEU A 25 -12.78 19.18 22.39
CA LEU A 25 -11.93 18.00 22.59
C LEU A 25 -12.29 17.18 23.84
N SER A 26 -12.56 17.86 24.96
CA SER A 26 -12.89 17.23 26.24
C SER A 26 -14.26 16.55 26.26
N LYS A 27 -15.13 16.85 25.30
CA LYS A 27 -16.51 16.34 25.19
C LYS A 27 -16.69 15.35 24.03
N MET A 28 -15.66 15.14 23.21
CA MET A 28 -15.76 14.25 22.05
C MET A 28 -15.55 12.79 22.46
N ASN A 29 -16.63 12.01 22.41
CA ASN A 29 -16.60 10.56 22.64
C ASN A 29 -16.49 9.73 21.35
N LYS A 30 -16.60 10.37 20.17
CA LYS A 30 -16.51 9.72 18.86
C LYS A 30 -15.74 10.60 17.88
N PHE A 31 -14.94 9.97 17.03
CA PHE A 31 -14.31 10.64 15.89
C PHE A 31 -15.38 10.98 14.85
N SER A 32 -15.64 12.27 14.67
CA SER A 32 -16.49 12.79 13.61
C SER A 32 -15.83 12.64 12.23
N VAL A 33 -16.59 12.81 11.16
CA VAL A 33 -16.12 12.60 9.78
C VAL A 33 -14.95 13.51 9.41
N TYR A 34 -14.94 14.76 9.88
CA TYR A 34 -13.90 15.75 9.59
C TYR A 34 -12.58 15.50 10.36
N LEU A 35 -12.61 14.65 11.40
CA LEU A 35 -11.41 14.21 12.12
C LEU A 35 -10.68 13.04 11.46
N ARG A 36 -11.24 12.46 10.39
CA ARG A 36 -10.62 11.39 9.59
C ARG A 36 -9.65 11.93 8.54
N LYS A 37 -9.03 13.10 8.79
CA LYS A 37 -7.95 13.62 7.96
C LYS A 37 -6.61 13.10 8.49
N PRO A 38 -5.64 12.78 7.62
CA PRO A 38 -4.33 12.26 8.03
C PRO A 38 -3.60 13.13 9.08
N ILE A 39 -3.82 14.44 9.04
CA ILE A 39 -3.18 15.38 9.98
C ILE A 39 -3.73 15.27 11.41
N PHE A 40 -5.04 15.05 11.55
CA PHE A 40 -5.66 14.82 12.86
C PHE A 40 -5.28 13.45 13.40
N GLU A 41 -5.24 12.41 12.56
CA GLU A 41 -4.74 11.09 12.98
C GLU A 41 -3.30 11.15 13.51
N LYS A 42 -2.43 11.91 12.83
CA LYS A 42 -1.05 12.11 13.29
C LYS A 42 -1.00 12.86 14.62
N LEU A 43 -1.81 13.91 14.79
CA LEU A 43 -1.92 14.65 16.05
C LEU A 43 -2.40 13.76 17.19
N PHE A 44 -3.49 13.02 17.00
CA PHE A 44 -4.04 12.13 18.03
C PHE A 44 -3.05 11.03 18.40
N ARG A 45 -2.35 10.45 17.43
CA ARG A 45 -1.28 9.49 17.70
C ARG A 45 -0.17 10.08 18.56
N VAL A 46 0.26 11.31 18.30
CA VAL A 46 1.28 11.99 19.10
C VAL A 46 0.74 12.30 20.51
N ALA A 47 -0.49 12.82 20.62
CA ALA A 47 -1.11 13.15 21.89
C ALA A 47 -1.38 11.91 22.75
N GLU A 48 -1.86 10.81 22.15
CA GLU A 48 -1.97 9.50 22.80
C GLU A 48 -0.61 9.06 23.30
N TYR A 49 0.42 9.05 22.43
CA TYR A 49 1.78 8.67 22.80
C TYR A 49 2.36 9.50 23.97
N SER A 50 2.08 10.81 24.01
CA SER A 50 2.49 11.69 25.11
C SER A 50 1.77 11.41 26.43
N LYS A 51 0.56 10.85 26.38
CA LYS A 51 -0.24 10.48 27.56
C LYS A 51 0.08 9.07 28.09
N LEU A 52 0.69 8.22 27.28
CA LEU A 52 1.02 6.85 27.66
C LEU A 52 2.07 6.82 28.78
N THR A 53 1.91 5.88 29.70
CA THR A 53 2.95 5.46 30.65
C THR A 53 4.13 4.82 29.91
N LYS A 54 5.25 4.61 30.61
CA LYS A 54 6.46 4.01 30.00
C LYS A 54 6.18 2.61 29.44
N GLU A 55 5.36 1.85 30.15
CA GLU A 55 4.93 0.49 29.83
C GLU A 55 4.01 0.49 28.60
N GLU A 56 3.03 1.40 28.55
CA GLU A 56 2.14 1.54 27.41
C GLU A 56 2.87 2.02 26.14
N ARG A 57 3.84 2.94 26.26
CA ARG A 57 4.70 3.35 25.14
C ARG A 57 5.47 2.15 24.58
N LYS A 58 6.06 1.33 25.44
CA LYS A 58 6.78 0.12 25.03
C LYS A 58 5.86 -0.85 24.28
N MET A 59 4.64 -1.06 24.77
CA MET A 59 3.65 -1.91 24.11
C MET A 59 3.22 -1.33 22.75
N TYR A 60 3.02 -0.02 22.67
CA TYR A 60 2.71 0.67 21.42
C TYR A 60 3.83 0.52 20.39
N ASP A 61 5.08 0.75 20.75
CA ASP A 61 6.25 0.62 19.86
C ASP A 61 6.41 -0.82 19.37
N VAL A 62 6.22 -1.81 20.24
CA VAL A 62 6.22 -3.23 19.86
C VAL A 62 5.08 -3.53 18.88
N SER A 63 3.89 -2.99 19.10
CA SER A 63 2.76 -3.17 18.18
C SER A 63 3.03 -2.55 16.81
N LEU A 64 3.68 -1.38 16.78
CA LEU A 64 4.03 -0.68 15.55
C LEU A 64 5.12 -1.44 14.79
N LYS A 65 6.15 -1.92 15.50
CA LYS A 65 7.18 -2.79 14.96
C LYS A 65 6.58 -4.03 14.32
N ARG A 66 5.68 -4.74 15.03
CA ARG A 66 5.00 -5.93 14.47
C ARG A 66 4.21 -5.61 13.20
N LYS A 67 3.50 -4.47 13.16
CA LYS A 67 2.77 -4.04 11.96
C LYS A 67 3.72 -3.80 10.79
N TRP A 68 4.85 -3.15 11.02
CA TRP A 68 5.84 -2.89 9.98
C TRP A 68 6.57 -4.16 9.53
N ASP A 69 6.97 -5.03 10.46
CA ASP A 69 7.59 -6.32 10.15
C ASP A 69 6.65 -7.17 9.28
N ASN A 70 5.37 -7.24 9.65
CA ASN A 70 4.36 -7.97 8.87
C ASN A 70 4.15 -7.37 7.48
N LYS A 71 4.08 -6.04 7.38
CA LYS A 71 3.97 -5.36 6.09
C LYS A 71 5.18 -5.65 5.20
N ALA A 72 6.38 -5.53 5.75
CA ALA A 72 7.62 -5.80 5.03
C ALA A 72 7.67 -7.26 4.53
N ALA A 73 7.27 -8.23 5.37
CA ALA A 73 7.20 -9.63 4.98
C ALA A 73 6.19 -9.88 3.85
N LEU A 74 5.00 -9.27 3.92
CA LEU A 74 3.98 -9.39 2.87
C LEU A 74 4.42 -8.73 1.56
N ASP A 75 4.99 -7.52 1.63
CA ASP A 75 5.48 -6.80 0.46
C ASP A 75 6.61 -7.58 -0.22
N TYR A 76 7.54 -8.15 0.56
CA TYR A 76 8.60 -9.02 0.06
C TYR A 76 8.03 -10.28 -0.62
N ALA A 77 7.12 -10.98 0.05
CA ALA A 77 6.50 -12.20 -0.50
C ALA A 77 5.74 -11.94 -1.81
N ARG A 78 5.05 -10.79 -1.91
CA ARG A 78 4.37 -10.37 -3.15
C ARG A 78 5.38 -10.12 -4.27
N LEU A 79 6.42 -9.34 -4.01
CA LEU A 79 7.45 -9.04 -5.02
C LEU A 79 8.16 -10.31 -5.48
N GLU A 80 8.55 -11.18 -4.55
CA GLU A 80 9.18 -12.45 -4.88
C GLU A 80 8.24 -13.36 -5.69
N GLY A 81 6.95 -13.39 -5.35
CA GLY A 81 5.94 -14.12 -6.09
C GLY A 81 5.73 -13.61 -7.51
N GLU A 82 5.69 -12.29 -7.70
CA GLU A 82 5.58 -11.65 -9.03
C GLU A 82 6.80 -11.97 -9.89
N GLU A 83 8.01 -11.84 -9.35
CA GLU A 83 9.25 -12.13 -10.08
C GLU A 83 9.39 -13.61 -10.44
N LYS A 84 9.09 -14.52 -9.50
CA LYS A 84 9.04 -15.96 -9.78
C LYS A 84 7.97 -16.30 -10.83
N GLY A 85 6.81 -15.65 -10.77
CA GLY A 85 5.73 -15.82 -11.74
C GLY A 85 6.14 -15.40 -13.15
N LYS A 86 6.78 -14.25 -13.30
CA LYS A 86 7.31 -13.77 -14.59
C LYS A 86 8.39 -14.71 -15.13
N ALA A 87 9.37 -15.09 -14.30
CA ALA A 87 10.44 -16.00 -14.70
C ALA A 87 9.91 -17.36 -15.15
N LYS A 88 8.92 -17.91 -14.43
CA LYS A 88 8.27 -19.17 -14.81
C LYS A 88 7.50 -19.04 -16.13
N ALA A 89 6.73 -17.96 -16.30
CA ALA A 89 6.00 -17.73 -17.55
C ALA A 89 6.95 -17.57 -18.75
N GLU A 90 8.08 -16.88 -18.58
CA GLU A 90 9.09 -16.73 -19.62
C GLU A 90 9.76 -18.08 -19.96
N ALA A 91 10.08 -18.90 -18.96
CA ALA A 91 10.62 -20.24 -19.16
C ALA A 91 9.64 -21.15 -19.91
N GLU A 92 8.36 -21.17 -19.50
CA GLU A 92 7.31 -21.95 -20.16
C GLU A 92 7.07 -21.50 -21.61
N LYS A 93 7.13 -20.18 -21.88
CA LYS A 93 7.07 -19.63 -23.25
C LYS A 93 8.24 -20.14 -24.10
N LYS A 94 9.47 -20.08 -23.60
CA LYS A 94 10.66 -20.58 -24.31
C LYS A 94 10.57 -22.08 -24.57
N GLU A 95 10.15 -22.87 -23.58
CA GLU A 95 9.95 -24.31 -23.75
C GLU A 95 8.90 -24.62 -24.83
N SER A 96 7.80 -23.85 -24.86
CA SER A 96 6.75 -23.98 -25.86
C SER A 96 7.27 -23.63 -27.26
N ALA A 97 8.06 -22.56 -27.40
CA ALA A 97 8.69 -22.17 -28.66
C ALA A 97 9.62 -23.28 -29.19
N ILE A 98 10.46 -23.88 -28.33
CA ILE A 98 11.35 -24.98 -28.69
C ILE A 98 10.55 -26.20 -29.19
N LYS A 99 9.46 -26.57 -28.49
CA LYS A 99 8.58 -27.67 -28.92
C LYS A 99 7.91 -27.39 -30.26
N MET A 100 7.51 -26.15 -30.53
CA MET A 100 6.92 -25.75 -31.81
C MET A 100 7.95 -25.79 -32.95
N LEU A 101 9.17 -25.28 -32.71
CA LEU A 101 10.28 -25.38 -33.66
C LEU A 101 10.61 -26.84 -34.00
N GLY A 102 10.67 -27.71 -33.00
CA GLY A 102 10.91 -29.16 -33.21
C GLY A 102 9.80 -29.86 -33.99
N ARG A 103 8.59 -29.29 -34.05
CA ARG A 103 7.47 -29.77 -34.87
C ARG A 103 7.41 -29.12 -36.26
N GLY A 104 8.36 -28.25 -36.60
CA GLY A 104 8.45 -27.61 -37.92
C GLY A 104 7.54 -26.39 -38.11
N PHE A 105 7.06 -25.76 -37.03
CA PHE A 105 6.31 -24.51 -37.14
C PHE A 105 7.21 -23.37 -37.62
N GLU A 106 6.66 -22.48 -38.45
CA GLU A 106 7.40 -21.31 -38.91
C GLU A 106 7.65 -20.29 -37.78
N VAL A 107 8.85 -19.70 -37.78
CA VAL A 107 9.27 -18.73 -36.75
C VAL A 107 8.30 -17.55 -36.62
N LYS A 108 7.76 -17.06 -37.75
CA LYS A 108 6.78 -15.96 -37.75
C LYS A 108 5.48 -16.34 -37.04
N LEU A 109 5.00 -17.57 -37.24
CA LEU A 109 3.79 -18.07 -36.59
C LEU A 109 4.00 -18.27 -35.09
N ILE A 110 5.16 -18.77 -34.67
CA ILE A 110 5.51 -18.92 -33.25
C ILE A 110 5.61 -17.54 -32.57
N SER A 111 6.20 -16.56 -33.26
CA SER A 111 6.31 -15.17 -32.79
C SER A 111 4.94 -14.57 -32.51
N GLU A 112 3.99 -14.73 -33.44
CA GLU A 112 2.62 -14.25 -33.29
C GLU A 112 1.86 -14.95 -32.14
N ILE A 113 1.96 -16.29 -32.05
CA ILE A 113 1.23 -17.07 -31.04
C ILE A 113 1.73 -16.80 -29.62
N LEU A 114 3.05 -16.72 -29.41
CA LEU A 114 3.64 -16.59 -28.07
C LEU A 114 3.92 -15.13 -27.66
N GLY A 115 3.75 -14.20 -28.60
CA GLY A 115 4.09 -12.78 -28.44
C GLY A 115 5.57 -12.58 -28.16
N MET A 116 6.42 -13.39 -28.80
CA MET A 116 7.88 -13.32 -28.70
C MET A 116 8.44 -12.64 -29.95
N SER A 117 9.58 -11.98 -29.84
CA SER A 117 10.26 -11.46 -31.04
C SER A 117 10.81 -12.59 -31.90
N VAL A 118 10.88 -12.36 -33.21
CA VAL A 118 11.50 -13.30 -34.16
C VAL A 118 12.95 -13.58 -33.74
N GLU A 119 13.69 -12.56 -33.29
CA GLU A 119 15.08 -12.70 -32.85
C GLU A 119 15.23 -13.55 -31.58
N GLU A 120 14.27 -13.51 -30.65
CA GLU A 120 14.27 -14.40 -29.48
C GLU A 120 14.04 -15.85 -29.89
N ILE A 121 13.15 -16.12 -30.83
CA ILE A 121 12.85 -17.48 -31.29
C ILE A 121 14.02 -18.05 -32.10
N GLU A 122 14.65 -17.24 -32.95
CA GLU A 122 15.83 -17.67 -33.72
C GLU A 122 17.01 -18.02 -32.81
N ARG A 123 17.16 -17.34 -31.66
CA ARG A 123 18.17 -17.68 -30.64
C ARG A 123 17.90 -18.98 -29.89
N LEU A 124 16.70 -19.54 -29.99
CA LEU A 124 16.32 -20.83 -29.38
C LEU A 124 16.53 -22.03 -30.30
N LYS A 125 16.90 -21.79 -31.57
CA LYS A 125 17.18 -22.81 -32.57
C LYS A 125 18.58 -23.39 -32.42
#